data_AF-A0A1V2GIY8-F1
#
_entry.id   AF-A0A1V2GIY8-F1
#
_cell.length_a   1.000
_cell.length_b   1.000
_cell.length_c   1.000
_cell.angle_alpha   90.00
_cell.angle_beta   90.00
_cell.angle_gamma   90.00
#
_symmetry.space_group_name_H-M   'P 1'
#
loop_
_entity.id
_entity.type
_entity.pdbx_description
1 polymer ?
#
loop_
_entity_poly.entity_id
_entity_poly.type
_entity_poly.pdbx_seq_one_letter_code
_entity_poly.pdbx_strand_id
1 'polypeptide(L)'
;MTENTVYLDTEGTGLDPATEAMLEIAIVDDAGAVLVNTLIAPPAGISSWPEAQRIHGITPTMTAGAPELAQLAPQIEAAVCGRDVVIYNAAFDTGFLGPLLDSARSVQCCMEAWSEHMNEWDSRFGRLRWHRLAAAADSIHFAWPGQKHRALADTLACRAVWQYLHSPHERERVDTLIRDRQLTTEARNILRSDERKVEMRNDRWRDYMTSFLQTWWLHRYGAWTHWTRGLSTTRASTEFSQLFFGKSPALLALEDQVSQIYTSRKAIPDNLHPASYFLRETWFKKALSPSAAYIGKKSGWLLYDTSEDARIRALFPLRFQEPVRFPGDALLTRSALLKAGMTAKQIAALKPVAERKNGFNGEWYNLYLVEKQSLPAPDTVPSNCCTPERPASNSLTVDAVQQILKSQQGEN
;
A
#
# COMPACT_ATOMS: atom_id res chain seq x y z
N MET A 1 6.36 35.30 -1.33
CA MET A 1 5.06 34.84 -0.82
C MET A 1 4.66 35.84 0.25
N THR A 2 3.48 36.42 0.14
CA THR A 2 3.01 37.47 1.04
C THR A 2 2.69 36.83 2.39
N GLU A 3 3.57 36.97 3.38
CA GLU A 3 3.37 36.51 4.77
C GLU A 3 2.19 37.21 5.49
N ASN A 4 1.25 37.77 4.73
CA ASN A 4 0.28 38.73 5.21
C ASN A 4 -1.07 38.64 4.48
N THR A 5 -1.40 37.46 3.93
CA THR A 5 -2.72 37.16 3.35
C THR A 5 -3.55 36.33 4.33
N VAL A 6 -4.83 36.67 4.46
CA VAL A 6 -5.81 35.91 5.25
C VAL A 6 -7.02 35.60 4.39
N TYR A 7 -7.70 34.51 4.73
CA TYR A 7 -8.88 34.05 4.03
C TYR A 7 -10.06 34.10 4.98
N LEU A 8 -11.21 34.51 4.47
CA LEU A 8 -12.42 34.70 5.26
C LEU A 8 -13.63 34.13 4.54
N ASP A 9 -14.53 33.55 5.31
CA ASP A 9 -15.87 33.13 4.87
C ASP A 9 -16.86 33.29 6.03
N THR A 10 -18.13 33.54 5.69
CA THR A 10 -19.21 33.71 6.66
C THR A 10 -20.44 32.90 6.29
N GLU A 11 -21.16 32.43 7.31
CA GLU A 11 -22.50 31.87 7.15
C GLU A 11 -23.52 32.81 7.79
N GLY A 12 -24.69 32.97 7.18
CA GLY A 12 -25.72 33.91 7.63
C GLY A 12 -27.13 33.33 7.56
N THR A 13 -28.09 34.06 8.09
CA THR A 13 -29.51 33.69 8.07
C THR A 13 -30.15 33.81 6.68
N GLY A 14 -29.50 34.56 5.78
CA GLY A 14 -29.91 34.77 4.40
C GLY A 14 -28.87 35.58 3.62
N LEU A 15 -29.30 36.22 2.53
CA LEU A 15 -28.39 36.86 1.58
C LEU A 15 -28.33 38.41 1.63
N ASP A 16 -29.28 39.05 2.30
CA ASP A 16 -29.41 40.51 2.33
C ASP A 16 -28.86 41.08 3.65
N PRO A 17 -27.73 41.80 3.65
CA PRO A 17 -27.15 42.36 4.87
C PRO A 17 -28.03 43.42 5.56
N ALA A 18 -29.06 43.96 4.89
CA ALA A 18 -29.98 44.91 5.51
C ALA A 18 -31.03 44.23 6.40
N THR A 19 -31.35 42.96 6.15
CA THR A 19 -32.43 42.24 6.86
C THR A 19 -31.96 40.95 7.54
N GLU A 20 -30.80 40.44 7.18
CA GLU A 20 -30.25 39.16 7.65
C GLU A 20 -29.03 39.37 8.56
N ALA A 21 -28.66 38.33 9.30
CA ALA A 21 -27.57 38.36 10.27
C ALA A 21 -26.55 37.25 10.02
N MET A 22 -25.32 37.48 10.48
CA MET A 22 -24.25 36.48 10.46
C MET A 22 -24.41 35.48 11.61
N LEU A 23 -24.08 34.21 11.34
CA LEU A 23 -24.21 33.08 12.25
C LEU A 23 -22.90 32.35 12.50
N GLU A 24 -21.93 32.44 11.58
CA GLU A 24 -20.61 31.86 11.71
C GLU A 24 -19.60 32.69 10.92
N ILE A 25 -18.38 32.78 11.45
CA ILE A 25 -17.24 33.39 10.76
C ILE A 25 -16.01 32.51 10.95
N ALA A 26 -15.23 32.37 9.88
CA ALA A 26 -13.90 31.83 9.96
C ALA A 26 -12.90 32.74 9.25
N ILE A 27 -11.72 32.88 9.86
CA ILE A 27 -10.56 33.59 9.30
C ILE A 27 -9.35 32.71 9.52
N VAL A 28 -8.62 32.40 8.45
CA VAL A 28 -7.38 31.62 8.50
C VAL A 28 -6.25 32.35 7.79
N ASP A 29 -5.01 32.12 8.21
CA ASP A 29 -3.84 32.66 7.52
C ASP A 29 -3.42 31.82 6.31
N ASP A 30 -2.37 32.26 5.61
CA ASP A 30 -1.79 31.55 4.47
C ASP A 30 -1.16 30.19 4.83
N ALA A 31 -0.81 29.94 6.10
CA ALA A 31 -0.40 28.61 6.56
C ALA A 31 -1.60 27.68 6.84
N GLY A 32 -2.82 28.23 6.88
CA GLY A 32 -4.05 27.52 7.25
C GLY A 32 -4.29 27.49 8.76
N ALA A 33 -3.55 28.26 9.54
CA ALA A 33 -3.80 28.42 10.96
C ALA A 33 -5.05 29.27 11.18
N VAL A 34 -5.89 28.83 12.12
CA VAL A 34 -7.17 29.48 12.42
C VAL A 34 -6.92 30.69 13.32
N LEU A 35 -7.30 31.88 12.84
CA LEU A 35 -7.23 33.15 13.57
C LEU A 35 -8.57 33.47 14.27
N VAL A 36 -9.67 33.19 13.57
CA VAL A 36 -11.04 33.31 14.08
C VAL A 36 -11.83 32.10 13.56
N ASN A 37 -12.61 31.44 14.41
CA ASN A 37 -13.57 30.42 14.00
C ASN A 37 -14.61 30.28 15.10
N THR A 38 -15.77 30.89 14.91
CA THR A 38 -16.80 30.93 15.94
C THR A 38 -18.18 31.10 15.33
N LEU A 39 -19.17 30.56 16.03
CA LEU A 39 -20.56 30.94 15.83
C LEU A 39 -20.79 32.36 16.33
N ILE A 40 -21.86 32.98 15.84
CA ILE A 40 -22.31 34.33 16.17
C ILE A 40 -23.77 34.27 16.58
N ALA A 41 -24.11 34.93 17.68
CA ALA A 41 -25.50 35.13 18.08
C ALA A 41 -26.13 36.21 17.17
N PRO A 42 -27.23 35.91 16.45
CA PRO A 42 -27.92 36.92 15.66
C PRO A 42 -28.60 37.95 16.58
N PRO A 43 -28.86 39.18 16.09
CA PRO A 43 -29.55 40.22 16.85
C PRO A 43 -30.94 39.80 17.34
N ALA A 44 -31.39 40.44 18.42
CA ALA A 44 -32.74 40.25 18.94
C ALA A 44 -33.80 40.53 17.85
N GLY A 45 -34.64 39.54 17.55
CA GLY A 45 -35.67 39.61 16.52
C GLY A 45 -35.51 38.56 15.40
N ILE A 46 -34.32 38.00 15.22
CA ILE A 46 -34.08 36.92 14.24
C ILE A 46 -33.95 35.60 14.99
N SER A 47 -35.01 34.79 14.94
CA SER A 47 -35.11 33.53 15.71
C SER A 47 -35.18 32.26 14.85
N SER A 48 -35.28 32.37 13.52
CA SER A 48 -35.30 31.20 12.62
C SER A 48 -34.81 31.54 11.22
N TRP A 49 -34.11 30.60 10.57
CA TRP A 49 -33.60 30.71 9.20
C TRP A 49 -33.67 29.35 8.48
N PRO A 50 -34.86 28.82 8.18
CA PRO A 50 -35.02 27.44 7.72
C PRO A 50 -34.35 27.13 6.37
N GLU A 51 -34.19 28.13 5.50
CA GLU A 51 -33.53 27.95 4.20
C GLU A 51 -32.02 27.86 4.34
N ALA A 52 -31.40 28.81 5.03
CA ALA A 52 -29.98 28.80 5.31
C ALA A 52 -29.59 27.60 6.18
N GLN A 53 -30.38 27.27 7.21
CA GLN A 53 -30.14 26.11 8.07
C GLN A 53 -30.11 24.79 7.29
N ARG A 54 -30.90 24.64 6.22
CA ARG A 54 -30.84 23.43 5.36
C ARG A 54 -29.52 23.30 4.60
N ILE A 55 -28.81 24.41 4.38
CA ILE A 55 -27.54 24.47 3.65
C ILE A 55 -26.38 24.25 4.61
N HIS A 56 -26.24 25.11 5.62
CA HIS A 56 -25.09 25.13 6.53
C HIS A 56 -25.28 24.33 7.83
N GLY A 57 -26.53 23.94 8.17
CA GLY A 57 -26.83 23.12 9.34
C GLY A 57 -26.77 23.83 10.70
N ILE A 58 -26.53 25.14 10.74
CA ILE A 58 -26.46 25.93 11.99
C ILE A 58 -27.88 26.15 12.48
N THR A 59 -28.16 25.73 13.71
CA THR A 59 -29.49 25.84 14.34
C THR A 59 -29.54 27.02 15.32
N PRO A 60 -30.73 27.59 15.61
CA PRO A 60 -30.87 28.63 16.63
C PRO A 60 -30.32 28.22 18.02
N THR A 61 -30.41 26.94 18.35
CA THR A 61 -29.87 26.41 19.61
C THR A 61 -28.34 26.44 19.67
N MET A 62 -27.66 26.34 18.52
CA MET A 62 -26.19 26.41 18.47
C MET A 62 -25.69 27.85 18.70
N THR A 63 -26.46 28.86 18.30
CA THR A 63 -26.07 30.28 18.38
C THR A 63 -26.51 30.95 19.67
N ALA A 64 -27.39 30.35 20.47
CA ALA A 64 -27.98 30.96 21.67
C ALA A 64 -26.97 31.35 22.77
N GLY A 65 -25.78 30.74 22.79
CA GLY A 65 -24.69 31.07 23.71
C GLY A 65 -23.44 31.60 23.03
N ALA A 66 -23.52 31.89 21.74
CA ALA A 66 -22.40 32.42 20.97
C ALA A 66 -22.22 33.94 21.25
N PRO A 67 -21.02 34.49 21.04
CA PRO A 67 -20.80 35.93 21.14
C PRO A 67 -21.57 36.70 20.06
N GLU A 68 -21.92 37.94 20.36
CA GLU A 68 -22.46 38.87 19.37
C GLU A 68 -21.34 39.38 18.44
N LEU A 69 -21.69 39.77 17.20
CA LEU A 69 -20.70 40.29 16.25
C LEU A 69 -19.88 41.47 16.81
N ALA A 70 -20.52 42.37 17.57
CA ALA A 70 -19.85 43.51 18.20
C ALA A 70 -18.77 43.09 19.22
N GLN A 71 -18.94 41.93 19.88
CA GLN A 71 -17.95 41.39 20.81
C GLN A 71 -16.75 40.78 20.08
N LEU A 72 -16.96 40.30 18.85
CA LEU A 72 -15.91 39.74 18.00
C LEU A 72 -15.16 40.79 17.18
N ALA A 73 -15.73 41.99 17.02
CA ALA A 73 -15.15 43.06 16.20
C ALA A 73 -13.65 43.29 16.47
N PRO A 74 -13.16 43.40 17.72
CA PRO A 74 -11.72 43.60 17.97
C PRO A 74 -10.85 42.43 17.49
N GLN A 75 -11.36 41.20 17.57
CA GLN A 75 -10.63 40.01 17.12
C GLN A 75 -10.59 39.93 15.59
N ILE A 76 -11.71 40.26 14.92
CA ILE A 76 -11.81 40.30 13.46
C ILE A 76 -10.89 41.38 12.90
N GLU A 77 -10.98 42.61 13.42
CA GLU A 77 -10.14 43.73 13.03
C GLU A 77 -8.65 43.40 13.22
N ALA A 78 -8.28 42.81 14.36
CA ALA A 78 -6.90 42.38 14.60
C ALA A 78 -6.43 41.30 13.60
N ALA A 79 -7.32 40.40 13.17
CA ALA A 79 -7.00 39.33 12.22
C ALA A 79 -6.78 39.87 10.79
N VAL A 80 -7.47 40.94 10.40
CA VAL A 80 -7.39 41.52 9.04
C VAL A 80 -6.48 42.73 8.92
N CYS A 81 -6.14 43.40 10.04
CA CYS A 81 -5.41 44.66 10.05
C CYS A 81 -4.10 44.60 9.27
N GLY A 82 -3.99 45.44 8.24
CA GLY A 82 -2.84 45.57 7.35
C GLY A 82 -2.60 44.36 6.43
N ARG A 83 -3.52 43.39 6.37
CA ARG A 83 -3.42 42.14 5.60
C ARG A 83 -4.25 42.18 4.32
N ASP A 84 -3.87 41.36 3.33
CA ASP A 84 -4.69 41.12 2.15
C ASP A 84 -5.76 40.08 2.49
N VAL A 85 -7.03 40.46 2.45
CA VAL A 85 -8.16 39.60 2.80
C VAL A 85 -8.73 39.00 1.51
N VAL A 86 -8.72 37.68 1.41
CA VAL A 86 -9.26 36.95 0.27
C VAL A 86 -10.55 36.26 0.66
N ILE A 87 -11.62 36.54 -0.08
CA ILE A 87 -12.95 35.99 0.15
C ILE A 87 -13.43 35.40 -1.16
N TYR A 88 -14.12 34.25 -1.13
CA TYR A 88 -14.55 33.62 -2.38
C TYR A 88 -15.52 34.50 -3.15
N ASN A 89 -16.59 34.97 -2.50
CA ASN A 89 -17.50 35.94 -3.07
C ASN A 89 -17.43 37.25 -2.27
N ALA A 90 -16.33 38.01 -2.42
CA ALA A 90 -16.04 39.16 -1.57
C ALA A 90 -17.19 40.18 -1.46
N ALA A 91 -17.95 40.41 -2.52
CA ALA A 91 -19.09 41.33 -2.51
C ALA A 91 -20.20 40.93 -1.51
N PHE A 92 -20.33 39.64 -1.22
CA PHE A 92 -21.29 39.12 -0.26
C PHE A 92 -20.88 39.46 1.18
N ASP A 93 -19.73 38.96 1.61
CA ASP A 93 -19.24 39.09 2.98
C ASP A 93 -18.92 40.55 3.35
N THR A 94 -18.43 41.34 2.39
CA THR A 94 -18.20 42.79 2.60
C THR A 94 -19.48 43.55 2.94
N GLY A 95 -20.64 43.09 2.44
CA GLY A 95 -21.94 43.66 2.80
C GLY A 95 -22.28 43.48 4.28
N PHE A 96 -21.87 42.37 4.88
CA PHE A 96 -22.12 42.07 6.30
C PHE A 96 -21.03 42.62 7.23
N LEU A 97 -19.76 42.54 6.84
CA LEU A 97 -18.64 42.93 7.69
C LEU A 97 -18.33 44.43 7.62
N GLY A 98 -18.60 45.07 6.48
CA GLY A 98 -18.47 46.52 6.28
C GLY A 98 -17.22 47.10 6.95
N PRO A 99 -17.37 48.00 7.95
CA PRO A 99 -16.24 48.66 8.62
C PRO A 99 -15.20 47.74 9.26
N LEU A 100 -15.56 46.50 9.61
CA LEU A 100 -14.64 45.55 10.24
C LEU A 100 -13.48 45.17 9.31
N LEU A 101 -13.63 45.38 8.00
CA LEU A 101 -12.59 45.15 6.99
C LEU A 101 -11.83 46.43 6.61
N ASP A 102 -12.17 47.61 7.15
CA ASP A 102 -11.54 48.88 6.76
C ASP A 102 -10.04 48.93 7.08
N SER A 103 -9.62 48.19 8.10
CA SER A 103 -8.21 48.08 8.48
C SER A 103 -7.42 47.12 7.59
N ALA A 104 -8.09 46.35 6.71
CA ALA A 104 -7.42 45.48 5.75
C ALA A 104 -6.63 46.29 4.72
N ARG A 105 -5.53 45.72 4.23
CA ARG A 105 -4.74 46.30 3.14
C ARG A 105 -5.51 46.26 1.83
N SER A 106 -6.18 45.15 1.58
CA SER A 106 -7.03 44.95 0.40
C SER A 106 -8.07 43.88 0.70
N VAL A 107 -9.18 43.92 -0.03
CA VAL A 107 -10.17 42.84 -0.07
C VAL A 107 -10.25 42.34 -1.51
N GLN A 108 -9.96 41.06 -1.71
CA GLN A 108 -9.84 40.43 -3.03
C GLN A 108 -10.89 39.33 -3.20
N CYS A 109 -11.43 39.23 -4.41
CA CYS A 109 -12.45 38.25 -4.77
C CYS A 109 -11.81 37.02 -5.45
N CYS A 110 -11.78 35.88 -4.76
CA CYS A 110 -11.23 34.63 -5.32
C CYS A 110 -12.10 34.07 -6.45
N MET A 111 -13.42 34.27 -6.44
CA MET A 111 -14.32 33.86 -7.53
C MET A 111 -13.99 34.59 -8.84
N GLU A 112 -13.67 35.88 -8.79
CA GLU A 112 -13.28 36.64 -9.99
C GLU A 112 -11.94 36.17 -10.54
N ALA A 113 -10.94 35.99 -9.67
CA ALA A 113 -9.64 35.43 -10.07
C ALA A 113 -9.78 34.02 -10.67
N TRP A 114 -10.69 33.20 -10.13
CA TRP A 114 -11.00 31.88 -10.69
C TRP A 114 -11.70 31.98 -12.05
N SER A 115 -12.66 32.88 -12.21
CA SER A 115 -13.33 33.13 -13.49
C SER A 115 -12.36 33.58 -14.58
N GLU A 116 -11.39 34.43 -14.24
CA GLU A 116 -10.30 34.83 -15.15
C GLU A 116 -9.41 33.65 -15.54
N HIS A 117 -9.09 32.78 -14.58
CA HIS A 117 -8.31 31.57 -14.84
C HIS A 117 -9.01 30.59 -15.79
N MET A 118 -10.32 30.37 -15.60
CA MET A 118 -11.13 29.50 -16.45
C MET A 118 -11.40 30.12 -17.83
N ASN A 119 -11.47 31.46 -17.89
CA ASN A 119 -11.68 32.25 -19.11
C ASN A 119 -12.91 31.79 -19.93
N GLU A 120 -13.99 31.41 -19.24
CA GLU A 120 -15.26 31.02 -19.84
C GLU A 120 -16.18 32.23 -19.95
N TRP A 121 -16.58 32.61 -21.16
CA TRP A 121 -17.51 33.73 -21.37
C TRP A 121 -18.98 33.31 -21.20
N ASP A 122 -19.74 34.04 -20.39
CA ASP A 122 -21.18 33.88 -20.26
C ASP A 122 -21.91 34.99 -21.03
N SER A 123 -22.40 34.64 -22.22
CA SER A 123 -23.10 35.57 -23.11
C SER A 123 -24.43 36.09 -22.56
N ARG A 124 -25.06 35.36 -21.64
CA ARG A 124 -26.34 35.77 -21.02
C ARG A 124 -26.15 36.96 -20.10
N PHE A 125 -25.02 37.02 -19.39
CA PHE A 125 -24.71 38.07 -18.42
C PHE A 125 -23.64 39.06 -18.91
N GLY A 126 -23.05 38.83 -20.08
CA GLY A 126 -22.07 39.73 -20.69
C GLY A 126 -20.75 39.85 -19.89
N ARG A 127 -20.33 38.76 -19.25
CA ARG A 127 -19.14 38.71 -18.38
C ARG A 127 -18.53 37.31 -18.35
N LEU A 128 -17.36 37.19 -17.73
CA LEU A 128 -16.80 35.87 -17.40
C LEU A 128 -17.73 35.11 -16.46
N ARG A 129 -17.88 33.81 -16.71
CA ARG A 129 -18.74 32.92 -15.96
C ARG A 129 -18.26 32.82 -14.52
N TRP A 130 -19.14 33.07 -13.57
CA TRP A 130 -18.89 32.81 -12.17
C TRP A 130 -19.05 31.32 -11.85
N HIS A 131 -18.04 30.75 -11.17
CA HIS A 131 -18.05 29.36 -10.72
C HIS A 131 -18.27 29.32 -9.20
N ARG A 132 -19.07 28.35 -8.73
CA ARG A 132 -19.24 28.10 -7.29
C ARG A 132 -17.93 27.58 -6.69
N LEU A 133 -17.66 27.91 -5.42
CA LEU A 133 -16.47 27.45 -4.69
C LEU A 133 -16.32 25.93 -4.76
N ALA A 134 -17.41 25.20 -4.56
CA ALA A 134 -17.39 23.73 -4.68
C ALA A 134 -16.87 23.24 -6.03
N ALA A 135 -17.22 23.91 -7.14
CA ALA A 135 -16.74 23.54 -8.46
C ALA A 135 -15.25 23.87 -8.65
N ALA A 136 -14.80 25.04 -8.16
CA ALA A 136 -13.38 25.41 -8.19
C ALA A 136 -12.52 24.45 -7.35
N ALA A 137 -12.97 24.16 -6.13
CA ALA A 137 -12.35 23.21 -5.21
C ALA A 137 -12.31 21.78 -5.80
N ASP A 138 -13.38 21.33 -6.46
CA ASP A 138 -13.42 20.03 -7.11
C ASP A 138 -12.44 19.96 -8.30
N SER A 139 -12.27 21.04 -9.08
CA SER A 139 -11.31 21.11 -10.19
C SER A 139 -9.86 20.95 -9.74
N ILE A 140 -9.52 21.43 -8.54
CA ILE A 140 -8.19 21.26 -7.94
C ILE A 140 -8.10 20.02 -7.03
N HIS A 141 -9.14 19.17 -7.02
CA HIS A 141 -9.27 17.99 -6.18
C HIS A 141 -9.05 18.27 -4.68
N PHE A 142 -9.54 19.41 -4.19
CA PHE A 142 -9.45 19.77 -2.79
C PHE A 142 -10.20 18.75 -1.91
N ALA A 143 -9.53 18.28 -0.87
CA ALA A 143 -10.10 17.39 0.12
C ALA A 143 -10.72 18.20 1.26
N TRP A 144 -12.05 18.18 1.35
CA TRP A 144 -12.79 18.91 2.37
C TRP A 144 -12.48 18.35 3.78
N PRO A 145 -11.98 19.17 4.72
CA PRO A 145 -11.69 18.73 6.09
C PRO A 145 -12.95 18.58 6.97
N GLY A 146 -14.13 18.92 6.44
CA GLY A 146 -15.40 18.88 7.15
C GLY A 146 -16.60 18.94 6.20
N GLN A 147 -17.76 19.31 6.75
CA GLN A 147 -18.98 19.48 5.97
C GLN A 147 -18.89 20.76 5.10
N LYS A 148 -19.29 20.66 3.83
CA LYS A 148 -19.47 21.82 2.93
C LYS A 148 -20.51 22.76 3.53
N HIS A 149 -20.37 24.08 3.34
CA HIS A 149 -21.23 25.10 3.96
C HIS A 149 -21.04 25.20 5.48
N ARG A 150 -19.77 25.16 5.89
CA ARG A 150 -19.33 25.61 7.22
C ARG A 150 -18.21 26.58 6.98
N ALA A 151 -18.24 27.72 7.66
CA ALA A 151 -17.36 28.85 7.34
C ALA A 151 -15.89 28.42 7.28
N LEU A 152 -15.41 27.61 8.24
CA LEU A 152 -14.02 27.14 8.24
C LEU A 152 -13.67 26.24 7.04
N ALA A 153 -14.57 25.32 6.67
CA ALA A 153 -14.32 24.39 5.57
C ALA A 153 -14.26 25.14 4.23
N ASP A 154 -15.18 26.09 4.05
CA ASP A 154 -15.28 26.92 2.85
C ASP A 154 -14.12 27.94 2.80
N THR A 155 -13.71 28.51 3.94
CA THR A 155 -12.49 29.34 4.04
C THR A 155 -11.24 28.59 3.61
N LEU A 156 -11.04 27.35 4.08
CA LEU A 156 -9.88 26.52 3.71
C LEU A 156 -9.91 26.13 2.22
N ALA A 157 -11.09 25.91 1.66
CA ALA A 157 -11.25 25.68 0.22
C ALA A 157 -10.91 26.94 -0.59
N CYS A 158 -11.39 28.12 -0.17
CA CYS A 158 -11.05 29.41 -0.77
C CYS A 158 -9.52 29.64 -0.77
N ARG A 159 -8.87 29.38 0.37
CA ARG A 159 -7.40 29.41 0.49
C ARG A 159 -6.72 28.50 -0.52
N ALA A 160 -7.14 27.24 -0.61
CA ALA A 160 -6.53 26.28 -1.53
C ALA A 160 -6.68 26.70 -3.01
N VAL A 161 -7.85 27.22 -3.38
CA VAL A 161 -8.09 27.76 -4.72
C VAL A 161 -7.20 28.96 -5.00
N TRP A 162 -7.11 29.90 -4.07
CA TRP A 162 -6.27 31.09 -4.23
C TRP A 162 -4.78 30.74 -4.34
N GLN A 163 -4.30 29.79 -3.53
CA GLN A 163 -2.92 29.30 -3.59
C GLN A 163 -2.63 28.62 -4.94
N TYR A 164 -3.55 27.80 -5.45
CA TYR A 164 -3.41 27.22 -6.79
C TYR A 164 -3.32 28.30 -7.90
N LEU A 165 -4.06 29.40 -7.75
CA LEU A 165 -4.03 30.51 -8.70
C LEU A 165 -2.73 31.32 -8.62
N HIS A 166 -2.19 31.59 -7.43
CA HIS A 166 -1.13 32.59 -7.25
C HIS A 166 0.23 32.02 -6.84
N SER A 167 0.32 30.75 -6.45
CA SER A 167 1.58 30.06 -6.14
C SER A 167 1.93 29.05 -7.24
N PRO A 168 2.97 29.31 -8.05
CA PRO A 168 3.41 28.38 -9.09
C PRO A 168 3.76 26.99 -8.55
N HIS A 169 4.34 26.93 -7.34
CA HIS A 169 4.69 25.67 -6.68
C HIS A 169 3.44 24.86 -6.31
N GLU A 170 2.42 25.50 -5.73
CA GLU A 170 1.19 24.79 -5.39
C GLU A 170 0.42 24.36 -6.64
N ARG A 171 0.43 25.18 -7.70
CA ARG A 171 -0.16 24.81 -8.99
C ARG A 171 0.49 23.55 -9.56
N GLU A 172 1.83 23.54 -9.65
CA GLU A 172 2.57 22.38 -10.17
C GLU A 172 2.34 21.11 -9.34
N ARG A 173 2.30 21.25 -8.00
CA ARG A 173 2.00 20.16 -7.08
C ARG A 173 0.61 19.58 -7.35
N VAL A 174 -0.41 20.44 -7.48
CA VAL A 174 -1.79 20.01 -7.75
C VAL A 174 -1.90 19.39 -9.14
N ASP A 175 -1.37 20.04 -10.18
CA ASP A 175 -1.42 19.53 -11.57
C ASP A 175 -0.78 18.15 -11.70
N THR A 176 0.31 17.91 -10.98
CA THR A 176 0.98 16.59 -10.93
C THR A 176 0.07 15.52 -10.32
N LEU A 177 -0.63 15.84 -9.22
CA LEU A 177 -1.60 14.93 -8.60
C LEU A 177 -2.78 14.62 -9.53
N ILE A 178 -3.28 15.64 -10.25
CA ILE A 178 -4.36 15.47 -11.22
C ILE A 178 -3.92 14.51 -12.33
N ARG A 179 -2.73 14.73 -12.90
CA ARG A 179 -2.18 13.90 -13.96
C ARG A 179 -1.95 12.46 -13.51
N ASP A 180 -1.38 12.25 -12.33
CA ASP A 180 -1.15 10.91 -11.77
C ASP A 180 -2.47 10.14 -11.56
N ARG A 181 -3.51 10.82 -11.07
CA ARG A 181 -4.84 10.23 -10.89
C ARG A 181 -5.49 9.86 -12.23
N GLN A 182 -5.33 10.69 -13.26
CA GLN A 182 -5.81 10.40 -14.61
C GLN A 182 -5.10 9.17 -15.20
N LEU A 183 -3.77 9.14 -15.16
CA LEU A 183 -2.97 8.01 -15.63
C LEU A 183 -3.33 6.70 -14.91
N THR A 184 -3.51 6.77 -13.58
CA THR A 184 -3.94 5.61 -12.78
C THR A 184 -5.32 5.10 -13.21
N THR A 185 -6.24 6.02 -13.53
CA THR A 185 -7.60 5.67 -13.96
C THR A 185 -7.59 5.04 -15.36
N GLU A 186 -6.83 5.61 -16.29
CA GLU A 186 -6.64 5.06 -17.63
C GLU A 186 -6.00 3.67 -17.59
N ALA A 187 -4.93 3.49 -16.81
CA ALA A 187 -4.26 2.20 -16.64
C ALA A 187 -5.23 1.13 -16.13
N ARG A 188 -6.05 1.45 -15.12
CA ARG A 188 -7.08 0.53 -14.60
C ARG A 188 -8.13 0.17 -15.67
N ASN A 189 -8.57 1.16 -16.45
CA ASN A 189 -9.56 0.92 -17.50
C ASN A 189 -8.99 0.01 -18.60
N ILE A 190 -7.72 0.19 -18.97
CA ILE A 190 -7.02 -0.66 -19.94
C ILE A 190 -6.92 -2.10 -19.41
N LEU A 191 -6.42 -2.29 -18.18
CA LEU A 191 -6.30 -3.62 -17.56
C LEU A 191 -7.65 -4.33 -17.50
N ARG A 192 -8.69 -3.64 -17.03
CA ARG A 192 -10.05 -4.18 -16.96
C ARG A 192 -10.59 -4.56 -18.35
N SER A 193 -10.26 -3.77 -19.37
CA SER A 193 -10.68 -4.07 -20.75
C SER A 193 -10.01 -5.33 -21.28
N ASP A 194 -8.74 -5.55 -20.95
CA ASP A 194 -7.98 -6.72 -21.39
C ASP A 194 -8.40 -7.99 -20.65
N GLU A 195 -8.61 -7.91 -19.33
CA GLU A 195 -9.22 -8.99 -18.55
C GLU A 195 -10.54 -9.45 -19.16
N ARG A 196 -11.41 -8.49 -19.52
CA ARG A 196 -12.71 -8.79 -20.13
C ARG A 196 -12.58 -9.45 -21.51
N LYS A 197 -11.59 -9.06 -22.32
CA LYS A 197 -11.28 -9.74 -23.60
C LYS A 197 -10.84 -11.18 -23.39
N VAL A 198 -9.99 -11.42 -22.38
CA VAL A 198 -9.54 -12.77 -22.02
C VAL A 198 -10.72 -13.63 -21.55
N GLU A 199 -11.58 -13.08 -20.69
CA GLU A 199 -12.78 -13.76 -20.20
C GLU A 199 -13.74 -14.11 -21.36
N MET A 200 -14.06 -13.14 -22.23
CA MET A 200 -14.89 -13.40 -23.42
C MET A 200 -14.30 -14.47 -24.35
N ARG A 201 -12.98 -14.50 -24.53
CA ARG A 201 -12.31 -15.54 -25.32
C ARG A 201 -12.45 -16.91 -24.65
N ASN A 202 -12.26 -16.97 -23.33
CA ASN A 202 -12.37 -18.20 -22.56
C ASN A 202 -13.80 -18.74 -22.54
N ASP A 203 -14.80 -17.86 -22.40
CA ASP A 203 -16.22 -18.23 -22.44
C ASP A 203 -16.62 -18.73 -23.83
N ARG A 204 -16.22 -18.01 -24.89
CA ARG A 204 -16.46 -18.47 -26.27
C ARG A 204 -15.81 -19.81 -26.55
N TRP A 205 -14.60 -20.04 -26.04
CA TRP A 205 -13.93 -21.34 -26.13
C TRP A 205 -14.67 -22.42 -25.36
N ARG A 206 -15.15 -22.11 -24.14
CA ARG A 206 -15.94 -23.04 -23.32
C ARG A 206 -17.25 -23.43 -23.99
N ASP A 207 -17.95 -22.48 -24.59
CA ASP A 207 -19.20 -22.71 -25.33
C ASP A 207 -18.95 -23.54 -26.58
N TYR A 208 -17.90 -23.21 -27.34
CA TYR A 208 -17.46 -24.00 -28.49
C TYR A 208 -17.15 -25.44 -28.06
N MET A 209 -16.36 -25.62 -27.00
CA MET A 209 -16.00 -26.96 -26.54
C MET A 209 -17.19 -27.74 -26.00
N THR A 210 -18.11 -27.08 -25.29
CA THR A 210 -19.35 -27.69 -24.82
C THR A 210 -20.21 -28.16 -26.00
N SER A 211 -20.36 -27.32 -27.03
CA SER A 211 -21.09 -27.67 -28.25
C SER A 211 -20.44 -28.81 -29.02
N PHE A 212 -19.10 -28.79 -29.15
CA PHE A 212 -18.31 -29.86 -29.76
C PHE A 212 -18.52 -31.19 -29.02
N LEU A 213 -18.39 -31.19 -27.69
CA LEU A 213 -18.59 -32.38 -26.86
C LEU A 213 -20.04 -32.89 -26.94
N GLN A 214 -21.04 -32.03 -26.91
CA GLN A 214 -22.45 -32.47 -27.04
C GLN A 214 -22.75 -33.05 -28.42
N THR A 215 -22.25 -32.44 -29.49
CA THR A 215 -22.59 -32.79 -30.87
C THR A 215 -21.81 -34.02 -31.35
N TRP A 216 -20.50 -34.00 -31.15
CA TRP A 216 -19.59 -35.01 -31.71
C TRP A 216 -19.21 -36.09 -30.70
N TRP A 217 -19.20 -35.79 -29.41
CA TRP A 217 -18.66 -36.70 -28.40
C TRP A 217 -19.71 -37.53 -27.68
N LEU A 218 -20.75 -36.89 -27.15
CA LEU A 218 -21.81 -37.58 -26.44
C LEU A 218 -22.83 -38.26 -27.37
N HIS A 219 -22.84 -37.85 -28.65
CA HIS A 219 -23.94 -38.03 -29.59
C HIS A 219 -25.28 -37.64 -28.95
N ARG A 220 -26.11 -36.91 -29.67
CA ARG A 220 -27.52 -36.67 -29.28
C ARG A 220 -28.32 -37.99 -29.03
N TYR A 221 -27.71 -39.18 -29.26
CA TYR A 221 -28.29 -40.52 -29.17
C TYR A 221 -27.38 -41.68 -28.66
N GLY A 222 -26.22 -41.52 -27.99
CA GLY A 222 -25.52 -42.74 -27.54
C GLY A 222 -24.23 -42.69 -26.72
N ALA A 223 -24.28 -42.29 -25.45
CA ALA A 223 -23.20 -42.56 -24.48
C ALA A 223 -22.95 -44.07 -24.22
N TRP A 224 -23.93 -44.92 -24.52
CA TRP A 224 -23.91 -46.37 -24.24
C TRP A 224 -22.97 -47.20 -25.12
N THR A 225 -22.57 -46.66 -26.28
CA THR A 225 -21.68 -47.30 -27.26
C THR A 225 -20.25 -46.76 -27.19
N HIS A 226 -19.96 -45.82 -26.30
CA HIS A 226 -18.63 -45.21 -26.20
C HIS A 226 -17.61 -46.20 -25.61
N TRP A 227 -16.45 -46.33 -26.26
CA TRP A 227 -15.42 -47.32 -25.93
C TRP A 227 -14.83 -47.16 -24.52
N THR A 228 -14.90 -45.95 -23.93
CA THR A 228 -14.43 -45.72 -22.55
C THR A 228 -15.42 -46.12 -21.47
N ARG A 229 -16.61 -46.65 -21.82
CA ARG A 229 -17.62 -47.09 -20.85
C ARG A 229 -17.08 -48.09 -19.82
N GLY A 230 -16.19 -48.97 -20.25
CA GLY A 230 -15.55 -49.97 -19.37
C GLY A 230 -14.31 -49.45 -18.63
N LEU A 231 -13.91 -48.20 -18.84
CA LEU A 231 -12.71 -47.63 -18.23
C LEU A 231 -13.05 -46.89 -16.93
N SER A 232 -12.15 -46.99 -15.95
CA SER A 232 -12.19 -46.10 -14.79
C SER A 232 -11.93 -44.65 -15.20
N THR A 233 -12.38 -43.70 -14.38
CA THR A 233 -12.17 -42.26 -14.62
C THR A 233 -10.70 -41.91 -14.87
N THR A 234 -9.78 -42.53 -14.14
CA THR A 234 -8.33 -42.34 -14.30
C THR A 234 -7.82 -42.84 -15.65
N ARG A 235 -8.29 -44.03 -16.10
CA ARG A 235 -7.91 -44.58 -17.40
C ARG A 235 -8.51 -43.76 -18.54
N ALA A 236 -9.79 -43.45 -18.45
CA ALA A 236 -10.47 -42.59 -19.42
C ALA A 236 -9.77 -41.22 -19.54
N SER A 237 -9.42 -40.58 -18.41
CA SER A 237 -8.67 -39.32 -18.39
C SER A 237 -7.29 -39.43 -19.04
N THR A 238 -6.57 -40.54 -18.82
CA THR A 238 -5.26 -40.80 -19.44
C THR A 238 -5.40 -40.97 -20.95
N GLU A 239 -6.34 -41.82 -21.37
CA GLU A 239 -6.65 -42.07 -22.78
C GLU A 239 -7.10 -40.80 -23.50
N PHE A 240 -7.95 -39.97 -22.89
CA PHE A 240 -8.37 -38.70 -23.46
C PHE A 240 -7.24 -37.70 -23.54
N SER A 241 -6.43 -37.58 -22.49
CA SER A 241 -5.30 -36.67 -22.52
C SER A 241 -4.34 -37.05 -23.64
N GLN A 242 -4.11 -38.36 -23.81
CA GLN A 242 -3.28 -38.89 -24.89
C GLN A 242 -3.89 -38.67 -26.28
N LEU A 243 -5.21 -38.84 -26.44
CA LEU A 243 -5.92 -38.65 -27.71
C LEU A 243 -5.96 -37.19 -28.14
N PHE A 244 -6.33 -36.28 -27.23
CA PHE A 244 -6.56 -34.86 -27.56
C PHE A 244 -5.29 -34.03 -27.54
N PHE A 245 -4.39 -34.29 -26.59
CA PHE A 245 -3.20 -33.46 -26.38
C PHE A 245 -1.90 -34.19 -26.72
N GLY A 246 -1.97 -35.48 -27.07
CA GLY A 246 -0.79 -36.30 -27.33
C GLY A 246 0.06 -36.56 -26.08
N LYS A 247 -0.46 -36.26 -24.88
CA LYS A 247 0.29 -36.21 -23.62
C LYS A 247 -0.50 -36.84 -22.48
N SER A 248 0.20 -37.39 -21.49
CA SER A 248 -0.45 -37.85 -20.25
C SER A 248 -0.93 -36.66 -19.38
N PRO A 249 -1.93 -36.85 -18.49
CA PRO A 249 -2.38 -35.81 -17.58
C PRO A 249 -1.25 -35.22 -16.72
N ALA A 250 -0.27 -36.05 -16.35
CA ALA A 250 0.88 -35.61 -15.56
C ALA A 250 1.80 -34.64 -16.33
N LEU A 251 1.85 -34.73 -17.66
CA LEU A 251 2.61 -33.78 -18.48
C LEU A 251 1.84 -32.47 -18.65
N LEU A 252 0.53 -32.53 -18.83
CA LEU A 252 -0.33 -31.34 -18.90
C LEU A 252 -0.27 -30.53 -17.60
N ALA A 253 -0.29 -31.22 -16.45
CA ALA A 253 -0.15 -30.57 -15.14
C ALA A 253 1.20 -29.83 -14.96
N LEU A 254 2.24 -30.18 -15.73
CA LEU A 254 3.49 -29.41 -15.75
C LEU A 254 3.36 -28.11 -16.55
N GLU A 255 2.52 -28.09 -17.60
CA GLU A 255 2.27 -26.90 -18.43
C GLU A 255 1.52 -25.83 -17.65
N ASP A 256 0.61 -26.24 -16.76
CA ASP A 256 -0.17 -25.31 -15.93
C ASP A 256 0.67 -24.62 -14.85
N GLN A 257 1.85 -25.15 -14.52
CA GLN A 257 2.70 -24.64 -13.43
C GLN A 257 3.69 -23.56 -13.88
N VAL A 258 4.00 -23.47 -15.18
CA VAL A 258 5.05 -22.57 -15.70
C VAL A 258 4.65 -21.99 -17.05
N SER A 259 5.08 -20.76 -17.31
CA SER A 259 4.82 -20.08 -18.59
C SER A 259 5.76 -20.53 -19.73
N GLN A 260 6.92 -21.09 -19.39
CA GLN A 260 7.96 -21.44 -20.36
C GLN A 260 8.21 -22.95 -20.43
N ILE A 261 8.09 -23.51 -21.65
CA ILE A 261 8.17 -24.96 -21.90
C ILE A 261 9.22 -25.26 -22.97
N TYR A 262 10.09 -26.23 -22.67
CA TYR A 262 11.08 -26.77 -23.59
C TYR A 262 10.69 -28.18 -24.04
N THR A 263 10.61 -28.42 -25.34
CA THR A 263 10.27 -29.74 -25.91
C THR A 263 11.50 -30.56 -26.31
N SER A 264 12.68 -29.91 -26.39
CA SER A 264 13.97 -30.53 -26.72
C SER A 264 14.98 -30.26 -25.61
N ARG A 265 15.73 -31.30 -25.20
CA ARG A 265 16.77 -31.15 -24.17
C ARG A 265 17.90 -30.21 -24.59
N LYS A 266 18.19 -30.14 -25.89
CA LYS A 266 19.23 -29.25 -26.44
C LYS A 266 18.84 -27.77 -26.40
N ALA A 267 17.55 -27.47 -26.23
CA ALA A 267 17.06 -26.10 -26.16
C ALA A 267 17.06 -25.56 -24.72
N ILE A 268 17.37 -26.40 -23.73
CA ILE A 268 17.42 -25.99 -22.32
C ILE A 268 18.70 -25.16 -22.12
N PRO A 269 18.60 -23.91 -21.66
CA PRO A 269 19.75 -23.08 -21.28
C PRO A 269 20.59 -23.72 -20.18
N ASP A 270 21.89 -23.44 -20.18
CA ASP A 270 22.85 -24.03 -19.22
C ASP A 270 22.58 -23.62 -17.76
N ASN A 271 21.87 -22.51 -17.51
CA ASN A 271 21.48 -22.07 -16.17
C ASN A 271 20.22 -22.76 -15.63
N LEU A 272 19.54 -23.60 -16.42
CA LEU A 272 18.32 -24.29 -16.01
C LEU A 272 18.57 -25.78 -15.79
N HIS A 273 18.30 -26.24 -14.58
CA HIS A 273 18.56 -27.62 -14.17
C HIS A 273 17.36 -28.30 -13.50
N PRO A 274 17.27 -29.63 -13.58
CA PRO A 274 16.27 -30.39 -12.82
C PRO A 274 16.54 -30.33 -11.31
N ALA A 275 15.52 -30.62 -10.50
CA ALA A 275 15.64 -30.68 -9.03
C ALA A 275 16.73 -31.65 -8.51
N SER A 276 17.19 -32.60 -9.34
CA SER A 276 18.28 -33.52 -9.00
C SER A 276 19.68 -32.88 -9.00
N TYR A 277 19.84 -31.72 -9.64
CA TYR A 277 21.09 -30.96 -9.66
C TYR A 277 21.39 -30.31 -8.30
N PHE A 278 20.34 -29.92 -7.59
CA PHE A 278 20.42 -29.23 -6.31
C PHE A 278 20.60 -30.19 -5.13
N LEU A 279 20.77 -29.62 -3.92
CA LEU A 279 20.92 -30.36 -2.68
C LEU A 279 19.83 -31.44 -2.53
N ARG A 280 20.26 -32.67 -2.21
CA ARG A 280 19.37 -33.85 -2.19
C ARG A 280 18.30 -33.80 -1.10
N GLU A 281 18.48 -32.91 -0.13
CA GLU A 281 17.58 -32.68 0.99
C GLU A 281 16.14 -32.38 0.55
N THR A 282 15.18 -33.10 1.15
CA THR A 282 13.76 -32.99 0.80
C THR A 282 13.19 -31.60 1.01
N TRP A 283 13.63 -30.91 2.08
CA TRP A 283 13.18 -29.56 2.39
C TRP A 283 13.72 -28.54 1.37
N PHE A 284 14.95 -28.74 0.89
CA PHE A 284 15.57 -27.87 -0.09
C PHE A 284 14.82 -27.97 -1.42
N LYS A 285 14.55 -29.19 -1.88
CA LYS A 285 13.78 -29.44 -3.11
C LYS A 285 12.37 -28.85 -3.05
N LYS A 286 11.72 -28.85 -1.88
CA LYS A 286 10.42 -28.21 -1.67
C LYS A 286 10.48 -26.68 -1.69
N ALA A 287 11.63 -26.08 -1.42
CA ALA A 287 11.83 -24.63 -1.42
C ALA A 287 12.18 -24.05 -2.80
N LEU A 288 12.48 -24.92 -3.78
CA LEU A 288 12.75 -24.53 -5.15
C LEU A 288 11.48 -23.99 -5.83
N SER A 289 11.63 -22.86 -6.53
CA SER A 289 10.57 -22.27 -7.34
C SER A 289 10.80 -22.61 -8.82
N PRO A 290 9.85 -23.30 -9.49
CA PRO A 290 10.02 -23.68 -10.89
C PRO A 290 10.02 -22.44 -11.79
N SER A 291 10.95 -22.40 -12.75
CA SER A 291 11.07 -21.30 -13.72
C SER A 291 10.59 -21.73 -15.12
N ALA A 292 10.78 -23.00 -15.46
CA ALA A 292 10.37 -23.59 -16.73
C ALA A 292 10.08 -25.08 -16.57
N ALA A 293 9.65 -25.75 -17.64
CA ALA A 293 9.49 -27.20 -17.67
C ALA A 293 10.07 -27.78 -18.95
N TYR A 294 10.66 -28.97 -18.86
CA TYR A 294 10.94 -29.80 -20.02
C TYR A 294 9.80 -30.80 -20.20
N ILE A 295 9.21 -30.86 -21.40
CA ILE A 295 8.12 -31.78 -21.73
C ILE A 295 8.43 -32.47 -23.06
N GLY A 296 8.92 -33.71 -22.96
CA GLY A 296 9.11 -34.60 -24.10
C GLY A 296 7.88 -35.45 -24.40
N LYS A 297 8.00 -36.35 -25.39
CA LYS A 297 6.89 -37.22 -25.83
C LYS A 297 6.37 -38.20 -24.76
N LYS A 298 7.23 -38.64 -23.82
CA LYS A 298 6.91 -39.68 -22.82
C LYS A 298 7.24 -39.27 -21.37
N SER A 299 7.92 -38.15 -21.17
CA SER A 299 8.43 -37.74 -19.86
C SER A 299 8.61 -36.23 -19.81
N GLY A 300 8.43 -35.65 -18.63
CA GLY A 300 8.70 -34.24 -18.37
C GLY A 300 9.04 -33.99 -16.91
N TRP A 301 9.66 -32.85 -16.64
CA TRP A 301 10.04 -32.41 -15.30
C TRP A 301 10.20 -30.88 -15.26
N LEU A 302 10.09 -30.32 -14.06
CA LEU A 302 10.32 -28.91 -13.80
C LEU A 302 11.82 -28.58 -13.83
N LEU A 303 12.12 -27.38 -14.31
CA LEU A 303 13.45 -26.79 -14.40
C LEU A 303 13.52 -25.57 -13.48
N TYR A 304 14.68 -25.40 -12.86
CA TYR A 304 14.95 -24.39 -11.86
C TYR A 304 16.25 -23.67 -12.23
N ASP A 305 16.26 -22.36 -11.99
CA ASP A 305 17.45 -21.55 -12.22
C ASP A 305 18.56 -21.84 -11.20
N THR A 306 19.82 -21.85 -11.64
CA THR A 306 20.99 -21.99 -10.75
C THR A 306 21.02 -20.98 -9.60
N SER A 307 20.46 -19.78 -9.79
CA SER A 307 20.35 -18.74 -8.76
C SER A 307 19.44 -19.12 -7.58
N GLU A 308 18.60 -20.15 -7.73
CA GLU A 308 17.76 -20.66 -6.64
C GLU A 308 18.58 -21.17 -5.45
N ASP A 309 19.80 -21.68 -5.69
CA ASP A 309 20.68 -22.11 -4.59
C ASP A 309 21.10 -20.91 -3.72
N ALA A 310 21.53 -19.82 -4.35
CA ALA A 310 21.87 -18.58 -3.65
C ALA A 310 20.65 -17.99 -2.92
N ARG A 311 19.47 -17.99 -3.56
CA ARG A 311 18.22 -17.50 -2.98
C ARG A 311 17.82 -18.30 -1.73
N ILE A 312 17.86 -19.63 -1.79
CA ILE A 312 17.47 -20.50 -0.67
C ILE A 312 18.47 -20.37 0.49
N ARG A 313 19.77 -20.23 0.20
CA ARG A 313 20.79 -19.96 1.22
C ARG A 313 20.59 -18.62 1.91
N ALA A 314 20.23 -17.58 1.16
CA ALA A 314 19.90 -16.27 1.72
C ALA A 314 18.63 -16.31 2.58
N LEU A 315 17.63 -17.11 2.19
CA LEU A 315 16.37 -17.25 2.94
C LEU A 315 16.54 -18.05 4.24
N PHE A 316 17.43 -19.05 4.26
CA PHE A 316 17.66 -19.93 5.41
C PHE A 316 19.14 -20.03 5.81
N PRO A 317 19.80 -18.92 6.17
CA PRO A 317 21.24 -18.90 6.38
C PRO A 317 21.69 -19.85 7.48
N LEU A 318 20.92 -19.92 8.58
CA LEU A 318 21.24 -20.76 9.75
C LEU A 318 21.23 -22.28 9.44
N ARG A 319 20.51 -22.72 8.40
CA ARG A 319 20.46 -24.15 8.00
C ARG A 319 21.74 -24.61 7.33
N PHE A 320 22.51 -23.68 6.77
CA PHE A 320 23.79 -23.94 6.12
C PHE A 320 24.99 -23.57 7.00
N GLN A 321 24.75 -22.97 8.18
CA GLN A 321 25.82 -22.59 9.09
C GLN A 321 26.37 -23.80 9.86
N GLU A 322 27.70 -23.87 9.85
CA GLU A 322 28.51 -24.69 10.74
C GLU A 322 29.29 -23.72 11.64
N PRO A 323 28.84 -23.48 12.88
CA PRO A 323 29.51 -22.53 13.76
C PRO A 323 30.91 -23.04 14.10
N VAL A 324 31.91 -22.16 14.00
CA VAL A 324 33.24 -22.41 14.53
C VAL A 324 33.13 -22.57 16.04
N ARG A 325 33.83 -23.56 16.59
CA ARG A 325 33.79 -23.87 18.02
C ARG A 325 35.19 -23.89 18.58
N PHE A 326 35.36 -23.29 19.74
CA PHE A 326 36.59 -23.29 20.52
C PHE A 326 36.52 -24.31 21.66
N PRO A 327 37.67 -24.77 22.19
CA PRO A 327 37.71 -25.57 23.40
C PRO A 327 36.91 -24.92 24.53
N GLY A 328 35.99 -25.66 25.15
CA GLY A 328 35.10 -25.14 26.19
C GLY A 328 33.73 -24.65 25.69
N ASP A 329 33.55 -24.50 24.37
CA ASP A 329 32.24 -24.17 23.79
C ASP A 329 31.29 -25.38 23.81
N ALA A 330 30.01 -25.09 24.04
CA ALA A 330 28.91 -26.03 23.92
C ALA A 330 27.88 -25.52 22.91
N LEU A 331 27.50 -26.38 21.96
CA LEU A 331 26.46 -26.11 20.98
C LEU A 331 25.15 -26.77 21.44
N LEU A 332 24.21 -25.95 21.93
CA LEU A 332 23.06 -26.44 22.70
C LEU A 332 21.72 -26.08 22.06
N THR A 333 20.73 -26.95 22.27
CA THR A 333 19.32 -26.68 21.96
C THR A 333 18.69 -25.84 23.06
N ARG A 334 17.55 -25.19 22.77
CA ARG A 334 16.77 -24.47 23.79
C ARG A 334 16.47 -25.34 25.02
N SER A 335 16.07 -26.60 24.82
CA SER A 335 15.77 -27.53 25.91
C SER A 335 17.01 -27.89 26.73
N ALA A 336 18.18 -28.00 26.10
CA ALA A 336 19.44 -28.23 26.81
C ALA A 336 19.86 -27.01 27.64
N LEU A 337 19.68 -25.79 27.13
CA LEU A 337 19.94 -24.55 27.89
C LEU A 337 19.02 -24.40 29.11
N LEU A 338 17.74 -24.76 28.98
CA LEU A 338 16.80 -24.78 30.11
C LEU A 338 17.24 -25.80 31.19
N LYS A 339 17.71 -26.98 30.77
CA LYS A 339 18.26 -27.99 31.69
C LYS A 339 19.56 -27.53 32.36
N ALA A 340 20.36 -26.74 31.65
CA ALA A 340 21.57 -26.09 32.18
C ALA A 340 21.29 -24.90 33.11
N GLY A 341 20.02 -24.67 33.47
CA GLY A 341 19.61 -23.68 34.48
C GLY A 341 19.39 -22.26 33.91
N MET A 342 19.44 -22.07 32.59
CA MET A 342 19.08 -20.77 31.99
C MET A 342 17.57 -20.56 31.99
N THR A 343 17.14 -19.32 32.25
CA THR A 343 15.73 -18.93 32.15
C THR A 343 15.33 -18.70 30.69
N ALA A 344 14.03 -18.83 30.39
CA ALA A 344 13.51 -18.57 29.03
C ALA A 344 13.82 -17.14 28.54
N LYS A 345 13.87 -16.15 29.44
CA LYS A 345 14.24 -14.76 29.13
C LYS A 345 15.70 -14.63 28.71
N GLN A 346 16.61 -15.33 29.38
CA GLN A 346 18.03 -15.34 29.00
C GLN A 346 18.25 -16.03 27.66
N ILE A 347 17.56 -17.14 27.40
CA ILE A 347 17.67 -17.84 26.11
C ILE A 347 17.14 -16.98 24.96
N ALA A 348 16.05 -16.23 25.17
CA ALA A 348 15.50 -15.33 24.16
C ALA A 348 16.46 -14.18 23.80
N ALA A 349 17.40 -13.84 24.67
CA ALA A 349 18.43 -12.83 24.40
C ALA A 349 19.63 -13.39 23.61
N LEU A 350 19.77 -14.72 23.50
CA LEU A 350 20.84 -15.34 22.73
C LEU A 350 20.51 -15.34 21.24
N LYS A 351 21.52 -15.06 20.41
CA LYS A 351 21.41 -15.18 18.95
C LYS A 351 21.63 -16.64 18.54
N PRO A 352 20.70 -17.24 17.77
CA PRO A 352 20.92 -18.58 17.23
C PRO A 352 22.05 -18.56 16.18
N VAL A 353 22.88 -19.61 16.20
CA VAL A 353 24.07 -19.73 15.33
C VAL A 353 23.91 -20.81 14.26
N ALA A 354 22.90 -21.66 14.38
CA ALA A 354 22.61 -22.72 13.43
C ALA A 354 21.19 -23.25 13.62
N GLU A 355 20.63 -23.85 12.57
CA GLU A 355 19.38 -24.61 12.62
C GLU A 355 19.65 -26.07 12.26
N ARG A 356 18.96 -27.00 12.93
CA ARG A 356 18.97 -28.42 12.58
C ARG A 356 17.55 -28.96 12.51
N LYS A 357 17.37 -29.98 11.67
CA LYS A 357 16.10 -30.66 11.50
C LYS A 357 16.03 -31.86 12.42
N ASN A 358 14.95 -31.98 13.18
CA ASN A 358 14.68 -33.14 13.99
C ASN A 358 14.26 -34.31 13.09
N GLY A 359 14.96 -35.44 13.19
CA GLY A 359 14.70 -36.63 12.38
C GLY A 359 13.38 -37.34 12.69
N PHE A 360 12.81 -37.14 13.90
CA PHE A 360 11.60 -37.83 14.34
C PHE A 360 10.31 -37.09 13.94
N ASN A 361 10.24 -35.78 14.17
CA ASN A 361 9.04 -34.98 13.89
C ASN A 361 9.18 -34.05 12.65
N GLY A 362 10.39 -33.92 12.10
CA GLY A 362 10.66 -33.10 10.94
C GLY A 362 10.75 -31.58 11.20
N GLU A 363 10.62 -31.13 12.45
CA GLU A 363 10.66 -29.73 12.83
C GLU A 363 12.10 -29.19 12.87
N TRP A 364 12.24 -27.91 12.53
CA TRP A 364 13.50 -27.19 12.65
C TRP A 364 13.64 -26.58 14.04
N TYR A 365 14.83 -26.68 14.62
CA TYR A 365 15.15 -26.07 15.90
C TYR A 365 16.47 -25.33 15.85
N ASN A 366 16.55 -24.26 16.63
CA ASN A 366 17.72 -23.41 16.76
C ASN A 366 18.75 -24.04 17.71
N LEU A 367 20.02 -23.85 17.34
CA LEU A 367 21.18 -24.12 18.16
C LEU A 367 21.84 -22.81 18.56
N TYR A 368 22.37 -22.80 19.78
CA TYR A 368 23.01 -21.66 20.41
C TYR A 368 24.42 -22.08 20.83
N LEU A 369 25.40 -21.26 20.51
CA LEU A 369 26.77 -21.44 20.98
C LEU A 369 26.93 -20.68 22.30
N VAL A 370 27.37 -21.38 23.33
CA VAL A 370 27.62 -20.82 24.66
C VAL A 370 28.89 -21.43 25.24
N GLU A 371 29.61 -20.68 26.06
CA GLU A 371 30.71 -21.24 26.84
C GLU A 371 30.15 -22.13 27.93
N LYS A 372 30.67 -23.36 28.06
CA LYS A 372 30.15 -24.33 29.03
C LYS A 372 30.25 -23.80 30.46
N GLN A 373 31.36 -23.15 30.81
CA GLN A 373 31.64 -22.67 32.16
C GLN A 373 30.77 -21.48 32.57
N SER A 374 30.20 -20.74 31.61
CA SER A 374 29.30 -19.61 31.90
C SER A 374 27.86 -20.05 32.22
N LEU A 375 27.55 -21.35 32.12
CA LEU A 375 26.21 -21.87 32.38
C LEU A 375 25.95 -22.02 33.88
N PRO A 376 24.72 -21.76 34.37
CA PRO A 376 24.37 -21.92 35.79
C PRO A 376 24.55 -23.35 36.33
N ALA A 377 24.38 -24.38 35.48
CA ALA A 377 24.60 -25.79 35.83
C ALA A 377 25.38 -26.52 34.72
N PRO A 378 26.72 -26.32 34.65
CA PRO A 378 27.55 -26.79 33.53
C PRO A 378 27.64 -28.32 33.44
N ASP A 379 27.45 -29.03 34.56
CA ASP A 379 27.55 -30.49 34.64
C ASP A 379 26.38 -31.22 33.97
N THR A 380 25.27 -30.52 33.70
CA THR A 380 24.09 -31.09 33.05
C THR A 380 24.24 -31.17 31.52
N VAL A 381 25.29 -30.55 30.96
CA VAL A 381 25.56 -30.54 29.52
C VAL A 381 26.30 -31.81 29.11
N PRO A 382 25.74 -32.63 28.19
CA PRO A 382 26.40 -33.83 27.68
C PRO A 382 27.74 -33.53 27.01
N SER A 383 28.76 -34.38 27.26
CA SER A 383 30.11 -34.20 26.71
C SER A 383 30.17 -34.22 25.18
N ASN A 384 29.22 -34.91 24.51
CA ASN A 384 29.12 -34.93 23.04
C ASN A 384 28.62 -33.60 22.44
N CYS A 385 28.06 -32.70 23.25
CA CYS A 385 27.68 -31.34 22.84
C CYS A 385 28.81 -30.33 23.02
N CYS A 386 29.90 -30.71 23.71
CA CYS A 386 31.03 -29.86 24.02
C CYS A 386 32.16 -30.08 23.02
N THR A 387 32.89 -29.02 22.69
CA THR A 387 34.14 -29.16 21.93
C THR A 387 35.24 -29.62 22.90
N PRO A 388 35.86 -30.79 22.67
CA PRO A 388 36.85 -31.32 23.59
C PRO A 388 38.06 -30.39 23.71
N GLU A 389 38.62 -30.28 24.91
CA GLU A 389 39.90 -29.62 25.12
C GLU A 389 40.97 -30.37 24.33
N ARG A 390 41.65 -29.68 23.40
CA ARG A 390 42.84 -30.24 22.77
C ARG A 390 43.91 -30.35 23.85
N PRO A 391 44.56 -31.52 24.05
CA PRO A 391 45.72 -31.60 24.93
C PRO A 391 46.78 -30.60 24.44
N ALA A 392 47.45 -29.93 25.38
CA ALA A 392 48.34 -28.77 25.19
C ALA A 392 49.65 -29.05 24.40
N SER A 393 49.60 -29.82 23.31
CA SER A 393 50.75 -30.18 22.49
C SER A 393 50.73 -29.61 21.07
N ASN A 394 49.68 -28.90 20.65
CA ASN A 394 49.67 -28.21 19.35
C ASN A 394 48.84 -26.92 19.43
N SER A 395 49.44 -25.86 19.99
CA SER A 395 48.94 -24.50 19.85
C SER A 395 49.06 -24.08 18.38
N LEU A 396 47.92 -23.85 17.71
CA LEU A 396 47.91 -23.12 16.44
C LEU A 396 48.46 -21.72 16.71
N THR A 397 49.46 -21.29 15.94
CA THR A 397 50.06 -19.96 16.08
C THR A 397 49.02 -18.88 15.82
N VAL A 398 49.20 -17.70 16.43
CA VAL A 398 48.32 -16.54 16.28
C VAL A 398 48.09 -16.20 14.79
N ASP A 399 49.10 -16.44 13.95
CA ASP A 399 49.01 -16.25 12.48
C ASP A 399 48.02 -17.20 11.80
N ALA A 400 47.92 -18.45 12.26
CA ALA A 400 46.97 -19.43 11.71
C ALA A 400 45.52 -19.08 12.08
N VAL A 401 45.31 -18.52 13.28
CA VAL A 401 43.99 -18.06 13.73
C VAL A 401 43.57 -16.78 12.99
N GLN A 402 44.51 -15.86 12.74
CA GLN A 402 44.24 -14.64 11.97
C GLN A 402 43.94 -14.94 10.49
N GLN A 403 44.58 -15.93 9.86
CA GLN A 403 44.25 -16.33 8.49
C GLN A 403 42.83 -16.92 8.37
N ILE A 404 42.41 -17.73 9.35
CA ILE A 404 41.07 -18.32 9.37
C ILE A 404 40.01 -17.22 9.54
N LEU A 405 40.23 -16.24 10.43
CA LEU A 405 39.32 -15.12 10.63
C LEU A 405 39.20 -14.21 9.40
N LYS A 406 40.31 -13.91 8.71
CA LYS A 406 40.29 -13.12 7.46
C LYS A 406 39.52 -13.82 6.34
N SER A 407 39.68 -15.14 6.20
CA SER A 407 38.96 -15.93 5.18
C SER A 407 37.44 -15.99 5.39
N GLN A 408 36.94 -15.76 6.60
CA GLN A 408 35.52 -15.80 6.93
C GLN A 408 34.80 -14.44 6.83
N GLN A 409 35.54 -13.33 6.82
CA GLN A 409 34.98 -11.98 6.65
C GLN A 409 34.85 -11.56 5.18
N GLY A 410 35.26 -12.39 4.23
CA GLY A 410 35.15 -12.09 2.81
C GLY A 410 36.09 -10.96 2.34
N GLU A 411 37.12 -10.63 3.13
CA GLU A 411 38.22 -9.78 2.69
C GLU A 411 39.31 -10.68 2.12
N ASN A 412 39.33 -10.79 0.80
CA ASN A 412 40.49 -11.20 0.03
C ASN A 412 40.87 -10.05 -0.91
#